data_AF-A0A7S3CKD7-F1
#
_entry.id   AF-A0A7S3CKD7-F1
#
_cell.length_a   1.000
_cell.length_b   1.000
_cell.length_c   1.000
_cell.angle_alpha   90.00
_cell.angle_beta   90.00
_cell.angle_gamma   90.00
#
_symmetry.space_group_name_H-M   'P 1'
#
loop_
_entity.id
_entity.type
_entity.pdbx_description
1 polymer ?
#
loop_
_entity_poly.entity_id
_entity_poly.type
_entity_poly.pdbx_seq_one_letter_code
_entity_poly.pdbx_strand_id
1 'polypeptide(L)'
;FEKANPVILAVQETKIDDERLVAEQIKDKFPSDYFQYWNSCKPPIKGYAGTCIYTKIKPISARFDIGVPKHDKEGRTITLEYEKFFLVGVYVPNSGATLKWQEYRTDEWDLDFRCYVKSLEQKGKPVVIVGDMNVAHQEIDIFDPKRNENMACFTPEERQSFQ
;
A
#
# COMPACT_ATOMS: atom_id res chain seq x y z
N PHE A 1 -8.96 -17.34 4.44
CA PHE A 1 -8.49 -17.52 5.82
C PHE A 1 -8.30 -18.98 6.18
N GLU A 2 -9.29 -19.85 5.99
CA GLU A 2 -9.24 -21.25 6.43
C GLU A 2 -8.13 -22.10 5.79
N LYS A 3 -7.93 -22.01 4.47
CA LYS A 3 -6.94 -22.86 3.76
C LYS A 3 -5.50 -22.37 3.90
N ALA A 4 -5.26 -21.07 3.67
CA ALA A 4 -3.92 -20.49 3.66
C ALA A 4 -3.43 -20.07 5.05
N ASN A 5 -4.35 -19.79 5.99
CA ASN A 5 -4.09 -19.43 7.38
C ASN A 5 -2.92 -18.45 7.59
N PRO A 6 -2.89 -17.28 6.91
CA PRO A 6 -1.75 -16.38 6.96
C PRO A 6 -1.60 -15.76 8.35
N VAL A 7 -0.38 -15.57 8.84
CA VAL A 7 -0.17 -14.82 10.10
C VAL A 7 -0.49 -13.35 9.91
N ILE A 8 -0.10 -12.80 8.76
CA ILE A 8 -0.34 -11.41 8.33
C ILE A 8 -0.86 -11.47 6.89
N LEU A 9 -1.93 -10.76 6.59
CA LEU A 9 -2.49 -10.58 5.26
C LEU A 9 -2.68 -9.09 5.01
N ALA A 10 -1.98 -8.56 4.01
CA ALA A 10 -2.19 -7.20 3.51
C ALA A 10 -3.06 -7.25 2.25
N VAL A 11 -4.04 -6.34 2.17
CA VAL A 11 -4.99 -6.21 1.06
C VAL A 11 -4.97 -4.76 0.60
N GLN A 12 -4.81 -4.58 -0.71
CA GLN A 12 -4.86 -3.29 -1.40
C GLN A 12 -6.17 -3.18 -2.18
N GLU A 13 -6.50 -1.96 -2.62
CA GLU A 13 -7.72 -1.68 -3.39
C GLU A 13 -9.01 -2.17 -2.72
N THR A 14 -9.12 -1.96 -1.40
CA THR A 14 -10.33 -2.38 -0.66
C THR A 14 -11.59 -1.67 -1.17
N LYS A 15 -11.45 -0.47 -1.76
CA LYS A 15 -12.50 0.29 -2.46
C LYS A 15 -13.77 0.47 -1.62
N ILE A 16 -13.61 0.45 -0.31
CA ILE A 16 -14.67 0.59 0.67
C ILE A 16 -14.40 1.82 1.51
N ASP A 17 -15.44 2.59 1.79
CA ASP A 17 -15.40 3.71 2.71
C ASP A 17 -15.81 3.28 4.13
N ASP A 18 -15.55 4.15 5.11
CA ASP A 18 -15.80 3.85 6.52
C ASP A 18 -17.29 3.66 6.85
N GLU A 19 -18.19 4.35 6.14
CA GLU A 19 -19.64 4.24 6.36
C GLU A 19 -20.12 2.85 5.94
N ARG A 20 -19.67 2.37 4.78
CA ARG A 20 -19.97 1.01 4.30
C ARG A 20 -19.34 -0.08 5.16
N LEU A 21 -18.11 0.12 5.65
CA LEU A 21 -17.47 -0.83 6.58
C LEU A 21 -18.34 -1.11 7.81
N VAL A 22 -18.99 -0.07 8.35
CA VAL A 22 -19.89 -0.16 9.51
C VAL A 22 -21.26 -0.69 9.09
N ALA A 23 -21.89 -0.09 8.08
CA ALA A 23 -23.26 -0.43 7.69
C ALA A 23 -23.41 -1.89 7.24
N GLU A 24 -22.40 -2.44 6.55
CA GLU A 24 -22.42 -3.81 6.05
C GLU A 24 -21.76 -4.82 7.03
N GLN A 25 -21.36 -4.38 8.23
CA GLN A 25 -20.71 -5.20 9.26
C GLN A 25 -19.53 -6.01 8.70
N ILE A 26 -18.73 -5.38 7.83
CA ILE A 26 -17.68 -6.09 7.08
C ILE A 26 -16.65 -6.71 8.01
N LYS A 27 -16.31 -6.03 9.10
CA LYS A 27 -15.33 -6.51 10.07
C LYS A 27 -15.75 -7.84 10.71
N ASP A 28 -17.05 -8.05 10.88
CA ASP A 28 -17.62 -9.24 11.53
C ASP A 28 -17.63 -10.46 10.60
N LYS A 29 -17.40 -10.26 9.31
CA LYS A 29 -17.31 -11.34 8.29
C LYS A 29 -15.97 -12.06 8.31
N PHE A 30 -15.00 -11.59 9.09
CA PHE A 30 -13.65 -12.17 9.17
C PHE A 30 -13.40 -12.87 10.51
N PRO A 31 -12.50 -13.87 10.55
CA PRO A 31 -12.23 -14.61 11.78
C PRO A 31 -11.79 -13.69 12.94
N SER A 32 -12.33 -13.96 14.13
CA SER A 32 -12.12 -13.14 15.33
C SER A 32 -10.70 -13.20 15.89
N ASP A 33 -9.88 -14.16 15.46
CA ASP A 33 -8.47 -14.29 15.83
C ASP A 33 -7.54 -13.32 15.07
N TYR A 34 -8.09 -12.51 14.15
CA TYR A 34 -7.35 -11.46 13.45
C TYR A 34 -7.70 -10.07 13.97
N PHE A 35 -6.68 -9.31 14.35
CA PHE A 35 -6.75 -7.85 14.42
C PHE A 35 -6.84 -7.28 13.01
N GLN A 36 -7.70 -6.27 12.84
CA GLN A 36 -7.97 -5.65 11.53
C GLN A 36 -7.64 -4.16 11.57
N TYR A 37 -6.83 -3.72 10.63
CA TYR A 37 -6.46 -2.33 10.43
C TYR A 37 -6.93 -1.91 9.05
N TRP A 38 -7.77 -0.87 8.98
CA TRP A 38 -8.39 -0.42 7.73
C TRP A 38 -8.04 1.05 7.51
N ASN A 39 -7.56 1.36 6.31
CA ASN A 39 -7.33 2.72 5.87
C ASN A 39 -8.10 2.97 4.57
N SER A 40 -9.30 3.50 4.71
CA SER A 40 -10.19 3.81 3.60
C SER A 40 -9.85 5.17 2.97
N CYS A 41 -10.05 5.30 1.66
CA CYS A 41 -9.97 6.58 0.97
C CYS A 41 -11.06 7.54 1.51
N LYS A 42 -10.66 8.74 1.93
CA LYS A 42 -11.51 9.76 2.55
C LYS A 42 -12.08 10.72 1.50
N PRO A 43 -13.10 11.53 1.84
CA PRO A 43 -13.63 12.54 0.93
C PRO A 43 -12.54 13.48 0.37
N PRO A 44 -12.69 13.96 -0.88
CA PRO A 44 -13.91 13.91 -1.71
C PRO A 44 -14.10 12.62 -2.53
N ILE A 45 -13.10 11.74 -2.62
CA ILE A 45 -13.16 10.52 -3.44
C ILE A 45 -13.32 9.30 -2.53
N LYS A 46 -14.57 8.94 -2.21
CA LYS A 46 -14.86 7.72 -1.42
C LYS A 46 -14.74 6.46 -2.31
N GLY A 47 -14.30 5.34 -1.74
CA GLY A 47 -14.33 4.03 -2.40
C GLY A 47 -13.37 3.83 -3.59
N TYR A 48 -12.34 4.67 -3.74
CA TYR A 48 -11.41 4.62 -4.87
C TYR A 48 -10.20 3.71 -4.66
N ALA A 49 -9.49 3.90 -3.54
CA ALA A 49 -8.29 3.14 -3.18
C ALA A 49 -8.53 2.37 -1.88
N GLY A 50 -7.65 2.53 -0.89
CA GLY A 50 -7.79 1.93 0.42
C GLY A 50 -6.99 0.64 0.61
N THR A 51 -6.57 0.44 1.84
CA THR A 51 -5.75 -0.70 2.27
C THR A 51 -6.31 -1.32 3.55
N CYS A 52 -6.02 -2.60 3.75
CA CYS A 52 -6.34 -3.30 4.98
C CYS A 52 -5.20 -4.26 5.34
N ILE A 53 -4.91 -4.38 6.64
CA ILE A 53 -4.04 -5.43 7.16
C ILE A 53 -4.79 -6.24 8.22
N TYR A 54 -4.84 -7.55 8.00
CA TYR A 54 -5.26 -8.54 8.98
C TYR A 54 -4.02 -9.16 9.61
N THR A 55 -3.98 -9.29 10.93
CA THR A 55 -2.86 -9.94 11.62
C THR A 55 -3.33 -10.72 12.84
N LYS A 56 -2.78 -11.92 13.05
CA LYS A 56 -2.99 -12.67 14.30
C LYS A 56 -2.19 -12.12 15.47
N ILE A 57 -1.18 -11.29 15.19
CA ILE A 57 -0.27 -10.75 16.20
C ILE A 57 -0.62 -9.28 16.41
N LYS A 58 -0.95 -8.93 17.65
CA LYS A 58 -1.23 -7.54 18.01
C LYS A 58 0.05 -6.69 17.83
N PRO A 59 0.06 -5.68 16.97
CA PRO A 59 1.18 -4.76 16.86
C PRO A 59 1.28 -3.84 18.08
N ILE A 60 2.47 -3.28 18.31
CA ILE A 60 2.74 -2.26 19.32
C ILE A 60 1.99 -0.98 18.97
N SER A 61 2.05 -0.57 17.71
CA SER A 61 1.39 0.62 17.20
C SER A 61 0.91 0.40 15.77
N ALA A 62 -0.10 1.16 15.37
CA ALA A 62 -0.58 1.23 14.00
C ALA A 62 -0.62 2.70 13.57
N ARG A 63 -0.08 2.98 12.39
CA ARG A 63 -0.11 4.30 11.75
C ARG A 63 -0.78 4.18 10.39
N PHE A 64 -1.64 5.14 10.11
CA PHE A 64 -2.32 5.29 8.83
C PHE A 64 -1.66 6.44 8.08
N ASP A 65 -1.47 6.24 6.78
CA ASP A 65 -0.79 7.19 5.89
C ASP A 65 0.69 7.46 6.27
N ILE A 66 1.39 8.24 5.45
CA ILE A 66 2.81 8.54 5.62
C ILE A 66 3.06 9.88 6.34
N GLY A 67 2.02 10.68 6.55
CA GLY A 67 2.11 11.99 7.20
C GLY A 67 2.54 13.11 6.25
N VAL A 68 2.26 12.93 4.95
CA VAL A 68 2.53 13.92 3.91
C VAL A 68 1.16 14.33 3.34
N PRO A 69 0.63 15.53 3.65
CA PRO A 69 -0.77 15.86 3.40
C PRO A 69 -1.28 15.72 1.96
N LYS A 70 -0.40 15.83 0.96
CA LYS A 70 -0.73 15.62 -0.46
C LYS A 70 -0.95 14.14 -0.84
N HIS A 71 -0.45 13.22 -0.03
CA HIS A 71 -0.53 11.77 -0.23
C HIS A 71 -1.52 11.10 0.74
N ASP A 72 -1.67 11.70 1.91
CA ASP A 72 -2.58 11.23 2.95
C ASP A 72 -4.04 11.33 2.48
N LYS A 73 -4.95 10.59 3.14
CA LYS A 73 -6.39 10.48 2.83
C LYS A 73 -6.77 9.55 1.69
N GLU A 74 -5.85 9.11 0.84
CA GLU A 74 -6.19 8.09 -0.18
C GLU A 74 -6.23 6.67 0.39
N GLY A 75 -5.82 6.47 1.64
CA GLY A 75 -5.85 5.17 2.30
C GLY A 75 -4.78 4.20 1.77
N ARG A 76 -3.69 4.74 1.22
CA ARG A 76 -2.68 3.98 0.48
C ARG A 76 -1.66 3.27 1.34
N THR A 77 -1.51 3.61 2.62
CA THR A 77 -0.54 2.95 3.50
C THR A 77 -1.09 2.64 4.88
N ILE A 78 -0.64 1.50 5.42
CA ILE A 78 -0.77 1.14 6.83
C ILE A 78 0.60 0.66 7.31
N THR A 79 1.09 1.25 8.40
CA THR A 79 2.31 0.81 9.06
C THR A 79 1.97 0.20 10.40
N LEU A 80 2.32 -1.08 10.59
CA LEU A 80 2.23 -1.78 11.86
C LEU A 80 3.63 -1.92 12.45
N GLU A 81 3.80 -1.48 13.69
CA GLU A 81 5.04 -1.68 14.43
C GLU A 81 4.98 -2.96 15.24
N TYR A 82 5.96 -3.84 15.04
CA TYR A 82 6.21 -4.99 15.89
C TYR A 82 7.48 -4.78 16.71
N GLU A 83 7.73 -5.66 17.68
CA GLU A 83 8.93 -5.61 18.52
C GLU A 83 10.21 -5.66 17.67
N LYS A 84 10.22 -6.50 16.62
CA LYS A 84 11.41 -6.79 15.81
C LYS A 84 11.47 -6.08 14.46
N PHE A 85 10.35 -5.57 13.93
CA PHE A 85 10.30 -4.97 12.60
C PHE A 85 9.10 -4.03 12.45
N PHE A 86 9.14 -3.16 11.44
CA PHE A 86 7.97 -2.46 10.91
C PHE A 86 7.42 -3.21 9.71
N LEU A 87 6.10 -3.37 9.63
CA LEU A 87 5.41 -3.81 8.42
C LEU A 87 4.74 -2.59 7.78
N VAL A 88 5.03 -2.32 6.52
CA VAL A 88 4.38 -1.28 5.74
C VAL A 88 3.58 -1.95 4.63
N GLY A 89 2.25 -1.97 4.78
CA GLY A 89 1.33 -2.29 3.70
C GLY A 89 1.15 -1.06 2.81
N VAL A 90 1.36 -1.18 1.50
CA VAL A 90 1.30 -0.06 0.56
C VAL A 90 0.49 -0.38 -0.70
N TYR A 91 -0.24 0.61 -1.22
CA TYR A 91 -0.83 0.64 -2.55
C TYR A 91 -0.34 1.87 -3.30
N VAL A 92 0.71 1.70 -4.09
CA VAL A 92 1.40 2.78 -4.79
C VAL A 92 0.52 3.31 -5.94
N PRO A 93 0.44 4.65 -6.18
CA PRO A 93 -0.31 5.21 -7.29
C PRO A 93 0.07 4.63 -8.65
N ASN A 94 -0.93 4.30 -9.46
CA ASN A 94 -0.72 3.92 -10.86
C ASN A 94 -0.60 5.19 -11.73
N SER A 95 0.35 5.22 -12.67
CA SER A 95 0.56 6.35 -13.59
C SER A 95 -0.60 6.59 -14.57
N GLY A 96 -1.49 5.60 -14.70
CA GLY A 96 -2.67 5.61 -15.56
C GLY A 96 -2.33 5.24 -17.01
N ALA A 97 -3.32 4.77 -17.76
CA ALA A 97 -3.14 4.29 -19.14
C ALA A 97 -2.55 5.35 -20.10
N THR A 98 -2.74 6.64 -19.81
CA THR A 98 -2.20 7.76 -20.58
C THR A 98 -0.98 8.42 -19.91
N LEU A 99 -0.41 7.79 -18.88
CA LEU A 99 0.72 8.30 -18.08
C LEU A 99 0.48 9.67 -17.41
N LYS A 100 -0.79 10.08 -17.28
CA LYS A 100 -1.17 11.40 -16.74
C LYS A 100 -0.72 11.64 -15.30
N TRP A 101 -0.40 10.59 -14.56
CA TRP A 101 0.04 10.65 -13.16
C TRP A 101 1.50 10.23 -12.98
N GLN A 102 2.26 10.05 -14.07
CA GLN A 102 3.65 9.57 -13.98
C GLN A 102 4.53 10.53 -13.16
N GLU A 103 4.49 11.84 -13.45
CA GLU A 103 5.28 12.83 -12.70
C GLU A 103 4.92 12.82 -11.20
N TYR A 104 3.62 12.79 -10.87
CA TYR A 104 3.19 12.67 -9.48
C TYR A 104 3.69 11.37 -8.83
N ARG A 105 3.66 10.25 -9.57
CA ARG A 105 4.13 8.96 -9.07
C ARG A 105 5.63 8.99 -8.78
N THR A 106 6.47 9.40 -9.74
CA THR A 106 7.93 9.28 -9.64
C THR A 106 8.57 10.42 -8.85
N ASP A 107 8.09 11.64 -9.05
CA ASP A 107 8.77 12.85 -8.55
C ASP A 107 8.21 13.33 -7.22
N GLU A 108 7.06 12.80 -6.81
CA GLU A 108 6.43 13.14 -5.54
C GLU A 108 6.25 11.91 -4.66
N TRP A 109 5.37 10.98 -5.07
CA TRP A 109 4.99 9.86 -4.23
C TRP A 109 6.18 8.97 -3.87
N ASP A 110 6.95 8.52 -4.87
CA ASP A 110 8.06 7.59 -4.65
C ASP A 110 9.16 8.23 -3.77
N LEU A 111 9.45 9.53 -3.98
CA LEU A 111 10.41 10.28 -3.15
C LEU A 111 9.95 10.37 -1.69
N ASP A 112 8.71 10.79 -1.47
CA ASP A 112 8.17 10.97 -0.11
C ASP A 112 7.97 9.62 0.61
N PHE A 113 7.58 8.58 -0.13
CA PHE A 113 7.50 7.22 0.40
C PHE A 113 8.88 6.68 0.78
N ARG A 114 9.91 6.88 -0.05
CA ARG A 114 11.30 6.51 0.26
C ARG A 114 11.78 7.23 1.53
N CYS A 115 11.53 8.53 1.65
CA CYS A 115 11.85 9.31 2.86
C CYS A 115 11.13 8.76 4.10
N TYR A 116 9.86 8.43 3.98
CA TYR A 116 9.08 7.83 5.06
C TYR A 116 9.67 6.48 5.52
N VAL A 117 9.95 5.56 4.59
CA VAL A 117 10.56 4.27 4.90
C VAL A 117 11.92 4.44 5.57
N LYS A 118 12.75 5.36 5.08
CA LYS A 118 14.05 5.67 5.70
C LYS A 118 13.92 6.22 7.11
N SER A 119 12.87 7.01 7.39
CA SER A 119 12.59 7.47 8.76
C SER A 119 12.21 6.34 9.72
N LEU A 120 11.60 5.25 9.22
CA LEU A 120 11.31 4.05 10.01
C LEU A 120 12.57 3.23 10.26
N GLU A 121 13.41 3.05 9.24
CA GLU A 121 14.71 2.37 9.35
C GLU A 121 15.61 3.03 10.40
N GLN A 122 15.62 4.36 10.47
CA GLN A 122 16.35 5.14 11.48
C GLN A 122 15.93 4.87 12.93
N LYS A 123 14.76 4.25 13.16
CA LYS A 123 14.32 3.82 14.50
C LYS A 123 14.98 2.53 14.97
N GLY A 124 15.87 1.94 14.17
CA GLY A 124 16.68 0.79 14.56
C GLY A 124 15.99 -0.57 14.40
N LYS A 125 14.90 -0.64 13.63
CA LYS A 125 14.23 -1.91 13.28
C LYS A 125 14.17 -2.08 11.76
N PRO A 126 14.33 -3.30 11.23
CA PRO A 126 14.06 -3.61 9.83
C PRO A 126 12.66 -3.17 9.40
N VAL A 127 12.53 -2.77 8.14
CA VAL A 127 11.24 -2.43 7.52
C VAL A 127 10.91 -3.48 6.47
N VAL A 128 9.75 -4.11 6.59
CA VAL A 128 9.19 -5.05 5.62
C VAL A 128 8.07 -4.33 4.87
N ILE A 129 8.26 -4.13 3.58
CA ILE A 129 7.25 -3.51 2.71
C ILE A 129 6.49 -4.60 1.97
N VAL A 130 5.17 -4.54 1.97
CA VAL A 130 4.29 -5.46 1.24
C VAL A 130 3.18 -4.70 0.55
N GLY A 131 2.78 -5.18 -0.62
CA GLY A 131 1.59 -4.68 -1.31
C GLY A 131 1.82 -4.50 -2.80
N ASP A 132 0.99 -3.66 -3.40
CA ASP A 132 1.02 -3.39 -4.82
C ASP A 132 1.89 -2.15 -5.08
N MET A 133 3.06 -2.40 -5.67
CA MET A 133 4.04 -1.38 -6.00
C MET A 133 3.76 -0.70 -7.35
N ASN A 134 2.79 -1.18 -8.14
CA ASN A 134 2.48 -0.68 -9.49
C ASN A 134 3.74 -0.44 -10.33
N VAL A 135 4.67 -1.41 -10.32
CA VAL A 135 5.88 -1.42 -11.14
C VAL A 135 6.38 -2.86 -11.29
N ALA A 136 6.69 -3.23 -12.52
CA ALA A 136 7.54 -4.36 -12.87
C ALA A 136 8.96 -3.82 -13.03
N HIS A 137 9.90 -4.24 -12.17
CA HIS A 137 11.21 -3.59 -12.08
C HIS A 137 12.14 -4.00 -13.22
N GLN A 138 12.11 -5.28 -13.59
CA GLN A 138 12.99 -5.87 -14.59
C GLN A 138 12.18 -6.49 -15.73
N GLU A 139 12.81 -6.69 -16.88
CA GLU A 139 12.16 -7.33 -18.03
C GLU A 139 11.61 -8.72 -17.72
N ILE A 140 12.23 -9.43 -16.77
CA ILE A 140 11.76 -10.74 -16.30
C ILE A 140 10.44 -10.67 -15.51
N ASP A 141 10.04 -9.48 -15.04
CA ASP A 141 8.84 -9.26 -14.24
C ASP A 141 7.58 -9.02 -15.10
N ILE A 142 7.73 -8.90 -16.43
CA ILE A 142 6.62 -8.60 -17.34
C ILE A 142 6.66 -9.43 -18.63
N PHE A 143 5.48 -9.77 -19.14
CA PHE A 143 5.35 -10.40 -20.46
C PHE A 143 5.57 -9.37 -21.58
N ASP A 144 6.37 -9.71 -22.59
CA ASP A 144 6.66 -8.85 -23.75
C ASP A 144 7.18 -7.44 -23.35
N PRO A 145 8.38 -7.36 -22.73
CA PRO A 145 8.91 -6.10 -22.18
C PRO A 145 9.04 -5.00 -23.23
N LYS A 146 9.42 -5.35 -24.47
CA LYS A 146 9.58 -4.38 -25.57
C LYS A 146 8.27 -3.69 -25.92
N ARG A 147 7.15 -4.41 -25.92
CA ARG A 147 5.84 -3.82 -26.17
C ARG A 147 5.36 -2.95 -25.01
N ASN A 148 5.73 -3.31 -23.78
CA ASN A 148 5.26 -2.65 -22.55
C ASN A 148 6.15 -1.52 -22.07
N GLU A 149 7.31 -1.25 -22.69
CA GLU A 149 8.30 -0.28 -22.22
C GLU A 149 7.75 1.13 -21.99
N ASN A 150 6.70 1.55 -22.71
CA ASN A 150 6.07 2.86 -22.54
C ASN A 150 4.65 2.79 -21.95
N MET A 151 4.33 1.67 -21.28
CA MET A 151 3.06 1.49 -20.57
C MET A 151 3.26 1.68 -19.07
N ALA A 152 2.22 2.17 -18.40
CA ALA A 152 2.21 2.30 -16.94
C ALA A 152 2.58 0.96 -16.26
N CYS A 153 3.25 1.06 -15.12
CA CYS A 153 3.93 -0.01 -14.40
C CYS A 153 5.22 -0.54 -15.04
N PHE A 154 5.67 -0.06 -16.20
CA PHE A 154 6.91 -0.55 -16.83
C PHE A 154 7.74 0.53 -17.54
N THR A 155 7.42 1.81 -17.32
CA THR A 155 8.18 2.90 -17.94
C THR A 155 9.61 2.99 -17.38
N PRO A 156 10.60 3.48 -18.16
CA PRO A 156 11.94 3.69 -17.64
C PRO A 156 11.96 4.54 -16.36
N GLU A 157 11.11 5.56 -16.28
CA GLU A 157 10.99 6.45 -15.12
C GLU A 157 10.46 5.72 -13.89
N GLU A 158 9.40 4.91 -14.02
CA GLU A 158 8.86 4.11 -12.91
C GLU A 158 9.88 3.09 -12.40
N ARG A 159 10.59 2.41 -13.31
CA ARG A 159 11.63 1.43 -12.96
C ARG A 159 12.83 2.08 -12.29
N GLN A 160 13.27 3.25 -12.78
CA GLN A 160 14.37 3.99 -12.18
C GLN A 160 13.97 4.54 -10.80
N SER A 161 12.75 5.05 -10.67
CA SER A 161 12.22 5.57 -9.40
C SER A 161 12.11 4.49 -8.32
N PHE A 162 11.85 3.23 -8.71
CA PHE A 162 11.74 2.09 -7.80
C PHE A 162 13.07 1.61 -7.19
N GLN A 163 14.22 1.95 -7.78
CA GLN A 163 15.55 1.57 -7.28
C GLN A 163 15.92 2.26 -5.95
#